data_AF-A0AAU6HHB5-F1
#
_entry.id   AF-A0AAU6HHB5-F1
#
_cell.length_a   1.000
_cell.length_b   1.000
_cell.length_c   1.000
_cell.angle_alpha   90.00
_cell.angle_beta   90.00
_cell.angle_gamma   90.00
#
_symmetry.space_group_name_H-M   'P 1'
#
loop_
_entity.id
_entity.type
_entity.pdbx_description
1 polymer ?
#
loop_
_entity_poly.entity_id
_entity_poly.type
_entity_poly.pdbx_seq_one_letter_code
_entity_poly.pdbx_strand_id
1 'polypeptide(L)'
;MMNEPPRCERPEPSAPSAPSAFSVPSTTQVRLLPWTTPDDRPCLVITDGEGGPVSDLADSIEEMQLDIGEELLRHARAMHADPKVPDREFRFLSRRLAEALSDALRVARN
;
A
#
# COMPACT_ATOMS: atom_id res chain seq x y z
N MET A 1 42.86 67.49 -0.40
CA MET A 1 43.28 66.94 0.91
C MET A 1 42.02 66.75 1.74
N MET A 2 41.51 65.59 2.11
CA MET A 2 41.84 64.16 1.95
C MET A 2 40.46 63.48 1.75
N ASN A 3 40.27 62.66 0.72
CA ASN A 3 39.04 61.87 0.59
C ASN A 3 39.31 60.51 1.27
N GLU A 4 38.57 60.18 2.33
CA GLU A 4 38.75 58.94 3.11
C GLU A 4 38.28 57.75 2.25
N PRO A 5 39.04 56.63 2.17
CA PRO A 5 38.59 55.46 1.43
C PRO A 5 37.43 54.78 2.17
N PRO A 6 36.47 54.15 1.47
CA PRO A 6 35.39 53.44 2.14
C PRO A 6 35.95 52.26 2.94
N ARG A 7 35.51 52.12 4.19
CA ARG A 7 35.88 50.99 5.05
C ARG A 7 35.44 49.69 4.38
N CYS A 8 36.36 48.73 4.30
CA CYS A 8 36.05 47.37 3.89
C CYS A 8 35.24 46.72 5.03
N GLU A 9 33.92 46.63 4.89
CA GLU A 9 33.07 45.91 5.84
C GLU A 9 33.44 44.43 5.81
N ARG A 10 33.81 43.85 6.96
CA ARG A 10 33.93 42.39 7.07
C ARG A 10 32.53 41.78 6.97
N PRO A 11 32.33 40.73 6.17
CA PRO A 11 31.09 39.97 6.24
C PRO A 11 30.94 39.33 7.63
N GLU A 12 29.76 39.42 8.23
CA GLU A 12 29.40 38.66 9.43
C GLU A 12 29.56 37.16 9.16
N PRO A 13 30.08 36.36 10.11
CA PRO A 13 30.08 34.92 9.95
C PRO A 13 28.62 34.44 10.00
N SER A 14 28.11 34.02 8.84
CA SER A 14 26.82 33.33 8.76
C SER A 14 26.82 32.15 9.73
N ALA A 15 25.81 32.10 10.60
CA ALA A 15 25.63 31.02 11.55
C ALA A 15 25.65 29.65 10.83
N PRO A 16 26.23 28.60 11.44
CA PRO A 16 26.22 27.28 10.83
C PRO A 16 24.78 26.83 10.60
N SER A 17 24.48 26.48 9.35
CA SER A 17 23.21 25.87 8.97
C SER A 17 22.91 24.70 9.89
N ALA A 18 21.68 24.65 10.42
CA ALA A 18 21.23 23.56 11.27
C ALA A 18 21.54 22.21 10.60
N PRO A 19 22.02 21.20 11.35
CA PRO A 19 22.29 19.90 10.79
C PRO A 19 21.01 19.36 10.16
N SER A 20 21.11 18.94 8.88
CA SER A 20 20.06 18.16 8.23
C SER A 20 19.57 17.10 9.19
N ALA A 21 18.25 17.04 9.38
CA ALA A 21 17.61 16.01 10.18
C ALA A 21 18.23 14.66 9.78
N PHE A 22 18.72 13.92 10.78
CA PHE A 22 19.25 12.59 10.58
C PHE A 22 18.22 11.79 9.78
N SER A 23 18.54 11.48 8.52
CA SER A 23 17.81 10.47 7.77
C SER A 23 18.01 9.17 8.53
N VAL A 24 16.95 8.72 9.21
CA VAL A 24 16.93 7.38 9.79
C VAL A 24 17.22 6.43 8.62
N PRO A 25 18.19 5.50 8.72
CA PRO A 25 18.46 4.59 7.61
C PRO A 25 17.17 3.83 7.31
N SER A 26 16.57 4.10 6.16
CA SER A 26 15.31 3.48 5.76
C SER A 26 15.56 1.97 5.68
N THR A 27 14.93 1.22 6.57
CA THR A 27 15.04 -0.24 6.58
C THR A 27 14.34 -0.77 5.34
N THR A 28 15.12 -1.30 4.40
CA THR A 28 14.59 -2.02 3.24
C THR A 28 13.68 -3.17 3.71
N GLN A 29 12.40 -3.09 3.37
CA GLN A 29 11.36 -4.07 3.65
C GLN A 29 10.96 -4.80 2.36
N VAL A 30 10.63 -6.09 2.50
CA VAL A 30 10.02 -6.89 1.44
C VAL A 30 8.52 -7.00 1.73
N ARG A 31 7.68 -6.55 0.80
CA ARG A 31 6.22 -6.61 0.88
C ARG A 31 5.67 -7.56 -0.19
N LEU A 32 4.64 -8.33 0.15
CA LEU A 32 3.90 -9.17 -0.79
C LEU A 32 2.86 -8.33 -1.53
N LEU A 33 2.75 -8.48 -2.85
CA LEU A 33 1.73 -7.76 -3.61
C LEU A 33 0.43 -8.56 -3.66
N PRO A 34 -0.75 -7.89 -3.73
CA PRO A 34 -2.05 -8.55 -3.73
C PRO A 34 -2.37 -9.27 -5.06
N TRP A 35 -1.49 -9.18 -6.06
CA TRP A 35 -1.57 -9.89 -7.34
C TRP A 35 -0.43 -10.90 -7.51
N THR A 36 -0.69 -11.90 -8.36
CA THR A 36 0.29 -12.90 -8.78
C THR A 36 0.79 -12.63 -10.19
N THR A 37 1.86 -13.32 -10.59
CA THR A 37 2.21 -13.46 -12.01
C THR A 37 1.14 -14.31 -12.73
N PRO A 38 1.09 -14.32 -14.08
CA PRO A 38 0.23 -15.23 -14.83
C PRO A 38 0.39 -16.72 -14.47
N ASP A 39 1.57 -17.13 -13.99
CA ASP A 39 1.85 -18.50 -13.51
C ASP A 39 1.49 -18.73 -12.02
N ASP A 40 0.63 -17.89 -11.44
CA ASP A 40 0.21 -17.92 -10.03
C ASP A 40 1.33 -17.79 -8.98
N ARG A 41 2.50 -17.28 -9.37
CA ARG A 41 3.60 -17.04 -8.43
C ARG A 41 3.41 -15.74 -7.63
N PRO A 42 3.79 -15.72 -6.33
CA PRO A 42 3.78 -14.50 -5.52
C PRO A 42 4.64 -13.39 -6.15
N CYS A 43 4.14 -12.16 -6.13
CA CYS A 43 4.89 -10.97 -6.52
C CYS A 43 5.34 -10.21 -5.27
N LEU A 44 6.61 -9.79 -5.21
CA LEU A 44 7.17 -9.07 -4.06
C LEU A 44 7.68 -7.69 -4.52
N VAL A 45 7.58 -6.70 -3.65
CA VAL A 45 8.23 -5.39 -3.82
C VAL A 45 9.21 -5.14 -2.69
N ILE A 46 10.37 -4.58 -3.03
CA ILE A 46 11.35 -4.09 -2.07
C ILE A 46 11.10 -2.60 -1.91
N THR A 47 10.72 -2.17 -0.71
CA THR A 47 10.36 -0.78 -0.38
C THR A 47 11.15 -0.30 0.83
N ASP A 48 11.30 1.00 0.99
CA ASP A 48 11.87 1.65 2.17
C ASP A 48 10.83 1.89 3.28
N GLY A 49 9.56 1.51 3.04
CA GLY A 49 8.46 1.67 3.99
C GLY A 49 7.76 3.03 3.91
N GLU A 50 8.24 3.95 3.09
CA GLU A 50 7.71 5.32 2.97
C GLU A 50 6.57 5.43 1.93
N GLY A 51 6.08 4.29 1.42
CA GLY A 51 5.04 4.23 0.39
C GLY A 51 5.60 4.34 -1.04
N GLY A 52 4.76 4.74 -1.99
CA GLY A 52 5.14 4.96 -3.38
C GLY A 52 4.22 4.27 -4.38
N PRO A 53 4.35 4.52 -5.70
CA PRO A 53 3.31 4.19 -6.68
C PRO A 53 2.87 2.72 -6.72
N VAL A 54 3.79 1.79 -6.46
CA VAL A 54 3.48 0.35 -6.40
C VAL A 54 2.80 -0.02 -5.09
N SER A 55 3.21 0.58 -3.97
CA SER A 55 2.57 0.39 -2.67
C SER A 55 1.16 0.97 -2.65
N ASP A 56 0.97 2.18 -3.20
CA ASP A 56 -0.35 2.83 -3.29
C ASP A 56 -1.32 2.01 -4.17
N LEU A 57 -0.80 1.45 -5.27
CA LEU A 57 -1.57 0.52 -6.12
C LEU A 57 -1.88 -0.78 -5.39
N ALA A 58 -0.96 -1.31 -4.59
CA ALA A 58 -1.19 -2.48 -3.75
C ALA A 58 -2.32 -2.20 -2.75
N ASP A 59 -2.25 -1.09 -2.01
CA ASP A 59 -3.27 -0.70 -1.05
C ASP A 59 -4.65 -0.56 -1.71
N SER A 60 -4.71 0.07 -2.89
CA SER A 60 -5.97 0.23 -3.65
C SER A 60 -6.57 -1.11 -4.10
N ILE A 61 -5.73 -2.07 -4.49
CA ILE A 61 -6.19 -3.40 -4.91
C ILE A 61 -6.60 -4.24 -3.69
N GLU A 62 -5.89 -4.12 -2.57
CA GLU A 62 -6.26 -4.78 -1.31
C GLU A 62 -7.64 -4.31 -0.83
N GLU A 63 -7.89 -3.00 -0.83
CA GLU A 63 -9.21 -2.43 -0.50
C GLU A 63 -10.30 -3.00 -1.41
N MET A 64 -10.07 -2.99 -2.73
CA MET A 64 -11.01 -3.56 -3.70
C MET A 64 -11.28 -5.05 -3.46
N GLN A 65 -10.26 -5.84 -3.14
CA GLN A 65 -10.41 -7.28 -2.84
C GLN A 65 -11.27 -7.50 -1.60
N LEU A 66 -11.09 -6.69 -0.55
CA LEU A 66 -11.88 -6.77 0.67
C LEU A 66 -13.35 -6.37 0.43
N ASP A 67 -13.59 -5.32 -0.37
CA ASP A 67 -14.95 -4.91 -0.77
C ASP A 67 -15.68 -6.02 -1.54
N ILE A 68 -14.99 -6.68 -2.48
CA ILE A 68 -15.54 -7.83 -3.20
C ILE A 68 -15.89 -8.96 -2.22
N GLY A 69 -15.02 -9.22 -1.24
CA GLY A 69 -15.27 -10.19 -0.18
C GLY A 69 -16.52 -9.86 0.64
N GLU A 70 -16.70 -8.59 1.00
CA GLU A 70 -17.88 -8.14 1.74
C GLU A 70 -19.17 -8.36 0.93
N GLU A 71 -19.17 -8.00 -0.35
CA GLU A 71 -20.33 -8.18 -1.23
C GLU A 71 -20.72 -9.67 -1.35
N LEU A 72 -19.73 -10.55 -1.55
CA LEU A 72 -19.96 -11.98 -1.64
C LEU A 72 -20.51 -12.55 -0.33
N LEU A 73 -20.00 -12.11 0.82
CA LEU A 73 -20.53 -12.50 2.12
C LEU A 73 -21.97 -12.02 2.33
N ARG A 74 -22.31 -10.81 1.88
CA ARG A 74 -23.67 -10.28 1.91
C ARG A 74 -24.61 -11.14 1.06
N HIS A 75 -24.18 -11.47 -0.16
CA HIS A 75 -24.94 -12.33 -1.05
C HIS A 75 -25.13 -13.75 -0.47
N ALA A 76 -24.10 -14.31 0.15
CA ALA A 76 -24.18 -15.60 0.82
C ALA A 76 -25.24 -15.63 1.94
N ARG A 77 -25.27 -14.59 2.77
CA ARG A 77 -26.29 -14.46 3.83
C ARG A 77 -27.70 -14.38 3.25
N ALA A 78 -27.89 -13.64 2.15
CA ALA A 78 -29.17 -13.56 1.47
C ALA A 78 -29.60 -14.91 0.87
N MET A 79 -28.70 -15.62 0.21
CA MET A 79 -28.99 -16.94 -0.38
C MET A 79 -29.32 -17.99 0.68
N HIS A 80 -28.63 -17.99 1.83
CA HIS A 80 -28.95 -18.90 2.93
C HIS A 80 -30.34 -18.67 3.53
N ALA A 81 -30.91 -17.47 3.39
CA ALA A 81 -32.26 -17.16 3.86
C ALA A 81 -33.36 -17.57 2.84
N ASP A 82 -33.01 -17.86 1.58
CA ASP A 82 -33.96 -18.23 0.54
C ASP A 82 -33.85 -19.73 0.20
N PRO A 83 -34.82 -20.57 0.62
CA PRO A 83 -34.80 -22.01 0.36
C PRO A 83 -35.03 -22.38 -1.12
N LYS A 84 -35.35 -21.40 -1.99
CA LYS A 84 -35.60 -21.63 -3.42
C LYS A 84 -34.34 -21.48 -4.27
N VAL A 85 -33.23 -21.04 -3.68
CA VAL A 85 -31.99 -20.79 -4.42
C VAL A 85 -31.43 -22.11 -4.97
N PRO A 86 -31.21 -22.22 -6.30
CA PRO A 86 -30.72 -23.45 -6.91
C PRO A 86 -29.29 -23.82 -6.48
N ASP A 87 -29.01 -25.13 -6.35
CA ASP A 87 -27.67 -25.66 -6.03
C ASP A 87 -26.55 -25.12 -6.91
N ARG A 88 -26.81 -24.86 -8.20
CA ARG A 88 -25.80 -24.31 -9.13
C ARG A 88 -25.33 -22.93 -8.68
N GLU A 89 -26.23 -22.12 -8.13
CA GLU A 89 -25.93 -20.76 -7.68
C GLU A 89 -25.13 -20.83 -6.38
N PHE A 90 -25.45 -21.76 -5.48
CA PHE A 90 -24.63 -22.05 -4.30
C PHE A 90 -23.22 -22.52 -4.66
N ARG A 91 -23.07 -23.42 -5.65
CA ARG A 91 -21.74 -23.87 -6.10
C ARG A 91 -20.92 -22.72 -6.68
N PHE A 92 -21.56 -21.86 -7.48
CA PHE A 92 -20.92 -20.67 -8.02
C PHE A 92 -20.47 -19.72 -6.91
N LEU A 93 -21.37 -19.38 -5.97
CA LEU A 93 -21.06 -18.52 -4.84
C LEU A 93 -19.95 -19.11 -3.97
N SER A 94 -20.01 -20.42 -3.67
CA SER A 94 -18.98 -21.09 -2.86
C SER A 94 -17.60 -20.98 -3.50
N ARG A 95 -17.51 -21.12 -4.83
CA ARG A 95 -16.25 -20.88 -5.56
C ARG A 95 -15.77 -19.45 -5.40
N ARG A 96 -16.66 -18.46 -5.60
CA ARG A 96 -16.31 -17.04 -5.46
C ARG A 96 -15.87 -16.67 -4.04
N LEU A 97 -16.51 -17.25 -3.02
CA LEU A 97 -16.09 -17.09 -1.63
C LEU A 97 -14.71 -17.69 -1.36
N ALA A 98 -14.38 -18.84 -1.95
CA ALA A 98 -13.04 -19.43 -1.81
C ALA A 98 -11.95 -18.58 -2.47
N GLU A 99 -12.25 -17.98 -3.64
CA GLU A 99 -11.38 -17.02 -4.31
C GLU A 99 -11.16 -15.78 -3.42
N ALA A 100 -12.24 -15.14 -2.96
CA ALA A 100 -12.15 -13.95 -2.10
C ALA A 100 -11.47 -14.20 -0.74
N LEU A 101 -11.65 -15.39 -0.15
CA LEU A 101 -10.93 -15.77 1.07
C LEU A 101 -9.43 -15.92 0.81
N SER A 102 -9.04 -16.45 -0.36
CA SER A 102 -7.63 -16.55 -0.73
C SER A 102 -6.99 -15.17 -0.88
N ASP A 103 -7.73 -14.22 -1.45
CA ASP A 103 -7.31 -12.83 -1.56
C ASP A 103 -7.20 -12.17 -0.18
N ALA A 104 -8.21 -12.29 0.68
CA ALA A 104 -8.18 -11.76 2.05
C ALA A 104 -7.02 -12.33 2.89
N LEU A 105 -6.72 -13.62 2.75
CA LEU A 105 -5.57 -14.25 3.41
C LEU A 105 -4.23 -13.74 2.88
N ARG A 106 -4.17 -13.27 1.63
CA ARG A 106 -2.97 -12.61 1.09
C ARG A 106 -2.80 -11.22 1.68
N VAL A 107 -3.87 -10.43 1.74
CA VAL A 107 -3.87 -9.10 2.39
C VAL A 107 -3.45 -9.21 3.85
N ALA A 108 -3.99 -10.17 4.60
CA ALA A 108 -3.70 -10.34 6.03
C ALA A 108 -2.26 -10.80 6.35
N ARG A 109 -1.49 -11.24 5.34
CA ARG A 109 -0.08 -11.65 5.50
C ARG A 109 0.90 -10.52 5.21
N ASN A 110 0.42 -9.38 4.71
CA ASN A 110 1.25 -8.27 4.29
C ASN A 110 1.79 -7.45 5.47
#